data_AF-G2DFA6-F1
#
_entry.id   AF-G2DFA6-F1
#
_cell.length_a   1.000
_cell.length_b   1.000
_cell.length_c   1.000
_cell.angle_alpha   90.00
_cell.angle_beta   90.00
_cell.angle_gamma   90.00
#
_symmetry.space_group_name_H-M   'P 1'
#
loop_
_entity.id
_entity.type
_entity.pdbx_description
1 polymer ?
#
loop_
_entity_poly.entity_id
_entity_poly.type
_entity_poly.pdbx_seq_one_letter_code
_entity_poly.pdbx_strand_id
1 'polypeptide(L)'
;MFDQAAPDPRDDIYALGCVSYELLTGRHPFDKLPANQARGRKLIPKPISGLSHRQNQALVHALAFERGERTPDLEQFLRELKGGNDANLKWWGLAAGVPLLLAVVGVGIYLWIDGGTDRPKSSPRPTLVVEQPAETRPAATIPGELLEPDETPTAEAKPRPKELDAETRAKVERILEVAELHRMVGRYLEPKGSNAVEAYQAVLEMDPGNRKARNGLDQVATHFTNQARQAMEQGDNSAAQTMLNQGLRAVPKHRELQLLKNGCNRNK
;
A
#
# COMPACT_ATOMS: atom_id res chain seq x y z
N MET A 1 13.36 -2.82 2.68
CA MET A 1 11.90 -2.79 2.63
C MET A 1 11.24 -3.57 1.48
N PHE A 2 11.95 -4.10 0.46
CA PHE A 2 11.28 -4.56 -0.79
C PHE A 2 11.43 -6.03 -1.18
N ASP A 3 12.06 -6.81 -0.31
CA ASP A 3 12.01 -8.28 -0.33
C ASP A 3 11.40 -8.68 1.01
N GLN A 4 10.70 -9.82 1.10
CA GLN A 4 10.08 -10.37 2.32
C GLN A 4 11.07 -10.66 3.47
N ALA A 5 12.26 -10.06 3.44
CA ALA A 5 13.20 -9.97 4.53
C ALA A 5 12.63 -9.17 5.69
N ALA A 6 13.02 -9.57 6.90
CA ALA A 6 12.63 -8.92 8.14
C ALA A 6 12.83 -7.38 8.08
N PRO A 7 12.02 -6.62 8.84
CA PRO A 7 12.25 -5.19 9.04
C PRO A 7 13.70 -4.95 9.45
N ASP A 8 14.36 -4.01 8.78
CA ASP A 8 15.76 -3.67 9.01
C ASP A 8 15.83 -2.22 9.48
N PRO A 9 16.57 -1.87 10.54
CA PRO A 9 16.74 -0.49 10.99
C PRO A 9 17.19 0.48 9.87
N ARG A 10 17.89 -0.02 8.84
CA ARG A 10 18.30 0.75 7.65
C ARG A 10 17.13 1.16 6.76
N ASP A 11 15.94 0.60 6.95
CA ASP A 11 14.72 1.06 6.26
C ASP A 11 14.22 2.37 6.88
N ASP A 12 14.36 2.57 8.19
CA ASP A 12 14.03 3.86 8.85
C ASP A 12 15.01 4.96 8.44
N ILE A 13 16.29 4.62 8.25
CA ILE A 13 17.31 5.53 7.73
C ILE A 13 16.94 6.02 6.32
N TYR A 14 16.40 5.15 5.47
CA TYR A 14 15.93 5.52 4.14
C TYR A 14 14.76 6.53 4.22
N ALA A 15 13.78 6.27 5.09
CA ALA A 15 12.67 7.19 5.31
C ALA A 15 13.16 8.55 5.82
N LEU A 16 14.08 8.56 6.78
CA LEU A 16 14.70 9.78 7.30
C LEU A 16 15.48 10.54 6.22
N GLY A 17 16.17 9.84 5.32
CA GLY A 17 16.83 10.43 4.15
C GLY A 17 15.85 11.15 3.23
N CYS A 18 14.69 10.53 2.93
CA CYS A 18 13.63 11.16 2.13
C CYS A 18 13.09 12.42 2.77
N VAL A 19 12.76 12.37 4.08
CA VAL A 19 12.26 13.52 4.83
C VAL A 19 13.30 14.63 4.88
N SER A 20 14.55 14.30 5.17
CA SER A 20 15.65 15.27 5.22
C SER A 20 15.83 15.97 3.87
N TYR A 21 15.83 15.21 2.78
CA TYR A 21 15.94 15.77 1.43
C TYR A 21 14.75 16.69 1.08
N GLU A 22 13.53 16.29 1.43
CA GLU A 22 12.33 17.08 1.18
C GLU A 22 12.29 18.38 2.00
N LEU A 23 12.71 18.34 3.27
CA LEU A 23 12.83 19.55 4.10
C LEU A 23 13.87 20.53 3.56
N LEU A 24 14.97 20.03 2.99
CA LEU A 24 16.05 20.86 2.46
C LEU A 24 15.75 21.45 1.07
N THR A 25 14.94 20.77 0.26
CA THR A 25 14.73 21.14 -1.15
C THR A 25 13.29 21.52 -1.49
N GLY A 26 12.34 21.26 -0.59
CA GLY A 26 10.90 21.33 -0.85
C GLY A 26 10.40 20.26 -1.81
N ARG A 27 11.23 19.26 -2.18
CA ARG A 27 10.91 18.24 -3.18
C ARG A 27 11.38 16.86 -2.73
N HIS A 28 10.62 15.82 -3.04
CA HIS A 28 11.01 14.44 -2.75
C HIS A 28 12.20 14.00 -3.64
N PRO A 29 13.19 13.25 -3.13
CA PRO A 29 14.42 12.89 -3.87
C PRO A 29 14.18 12.13 -5.18
N PHE A 30 13.04 11.44 -5.29
CA PHE A 30 12.64 10.65 -6.45
C PHE A 30 11.26 11.04 -7.00
N ASP A 31 10.86 12.31 -6.88
CA ASP A 31 9.57 12.81 -7.41
C ASP A 31 8.34 12.01 -6.91
N LYS A 32 8.39 11.55 -5.65
CA LYS A 32 7.40 10.68 -5.01
C LYS A 32 7.12 9.37 -5.75
N LEU A 33 8.04 8.94 -6.63
CA LEU A 33 8.00 7.62 -7.23
C LEU A 33 8.18 6.55 -6.14
N PRO A 34 7.41 5.46 -6.18
CA PRO A 34 7.63 4.36 -5.25
C PRO A 34 9.02 3.75 -5.47
N ALA A 35 9.69 3.39 -4.38
CA ALA A 35 11.11 3.04 -4.38
C ALA A 35 11.49 1.91 -5.35
N ASN A 36 10.58 0.95 -5.60
CA ASN A 36 10.81 -0.12 -6.57
C ASN A 36 10.98 0.40 -8.01
N GLN A 37 10.23 1.44 -8.38
CA GLN A 37 10.35 2.11 -9.69
C GLN A 37 11.58 3.00 -9.74
N ALA A 38 11.87 3.75 -8.67
CA ALA A 38 13.06 4.58 -8.60
C ALA A 38 14.34 3.72 -8.72
N ARG A 39 14.37 2.55 -8.07
CA ARG A 39 15.41 1.52 -8.22
C ARG A 39 15.47 0.96 -9.64
N GLY A 40 14.34 0.55 -10.21
CA GLY A 40 14.29 0.02 -11.58
C GLY A 40 14.77 1.02 -12.63
N ARG A 41 14.59 2.32 -12.37
CA ARG A 41 15.09 3.43 -13.18
C ARG A 41 16.49 3.91 -12.80
N LYS A 42 17.11 3.30 -11.78
CA LYS A 42 18.44 3.66 -11.24
C LYS A 42 18.57 5.17 -10.96
N LEU A 43 17.51 5.77 -10.41
CA LEU A 43 17.50 7.20 -10.12
C LEU A 43 18.48 7.53 -8.99
N ILE A 44 19.20 8.63 -9.13
CA ILE A 44 20.12 9.13 -8.11
C ILE A 44 19.60 10.51 -7.68
N PRO A 45 19.46 10.77 -6.37
CA PRO A 45 18.99 12.07 -5.90
C PRO A 45 19.97 13.17 -6.33
N LYS A 46 19.44 14.32 -6.76
CA LYS A 46 20.29 15.44 -7.19
C LYS A 46 21.02 16.03 -5.98
N PRO A 47 22.33 16.29 -6.06
CA PRO A 47 23.06 16.97 -4.99
C PRO A 47 22.43 18.33 -4.65
N ILE A 48 22.35 18.63 -3.36
CA ILE A 48 21.76 19.86 -2.85
C ILE A 48 22.85 20.93 -2.79
N SER A 49 22.63 22.04 -3.49
CA SER A 49 23.49 23.22 -3.42
C SER A 49 23.49 23.82 -2.01
N GLY A 50 24.67 24.08 -1.45
CA GLY A 50 24.82 24.61 -0.09
C GLY A 50 25.15 23.55 0.97
N LEU A 51 25.06 22.27 0.64
CA LEU A 51 25.61 21.19 1.46
C LEU A 51 27.06 20.87 1.05
N SER A 52 27.89 20.54 2.04
CA SER A 52 29.23 20.01 1.79
C SER A 52 29.16 18.68 1.04
N HIS A 53 30.26 18.29 0.39
CA HIS A 53 30.37 17.02 -0.30
C HIS A 53 30.04 15.83 0.63
N ARG A 54 30.52 15.89 1.88
CA ARG A 54 30.25 14.87 2.90
C ARG A 54 28.76 14.75 3.24
N GLN A 55 28.06 15.87 3.38
CA GLN A 55 26.62 15.89 3.67
C GLN A 55 25.80 15.37 2.48
N ASN A 56 26.17 15.75 1.26
CA ASN A 56 25.54 15.21 0.05
C ASN A 56 25.78 13.69 -0.06
N GLN A 57 26.99 13.21 0.26
CA GLN A 57 27.26 11.77 0.30
C GLN A 57 26.43 11.05 1.36
N ALA A 58 26.28 11.63 2.56
CA ALA A 58 25.44 11.05 3.62
C ALA A 58 23.99 10.88 3.15
N LEU A 59 23.43 11.88 2.46
CA LEU A 59 22.09 11.80 1.88
C LEU A 59 22.00 10.74 0.79
N VAL A 60 23.00 10.65 -0.10
CA VAL A 60 23.03 9.63 -1.16
C VAL A 60 23.09 8.22 -0.57
N HIS A 61 23.94 7.98 0.43
CA HIS A 61 24.01 6.67 1.08
C HIS A 61 22.73 6.33 1.83
N ALA A 62 22.12 7.26 2.57
CA ALA A 62 20.82 7.02 3.22
C ALA A 62 19.71 6.68 2.21
N LEU A 63 19.74 7.31 1.03
CA LEU A 63 18.78 7.11 -0.06
C LEU A 63 19.12 5.92 -0.98
N ALA A 64 20.16 5.14 -0.69
CA ALA A 64 20.55 4.00 -1.52
C ALA A 64 19.43 2.94 -1.55
N PHE A 65 19.14 2.39 -2.74
CA PHE A 65 18.06 1.42 -2.88
C PHE A 65 18.40 0.07 -2.25
N GLU A 66 19.65 -0.36 -2.35
CA GLU A 66 20.13 -1.61 -1.77
C GLU A 66 20.49 -1.43 -0.30
N ARG A 67 19.96 -2.31 0.57
CA ARG A 67 20.15 -2.20 2.04
C ARG A 67 21.63 -2.26 2.44
N GLY A 68 22.43 -3.02 1.68
CA GLY A 68 23.87 -3.16 1.89
C GLY A 68 24.66 -1.89 1.61
N GLU A 69 24.14 -1.00 0.76
CA GLU A 69 24.78 0.25 0.35
C GLU A 69 24.38 1.43 1.25
N ARG A 70 23.40 1.25 2.14
CA ARG A 70 22.94 2.30 3.05
C ARG A 70 23.90 2.50 4.21
N THR A 71 23.85 3.70 4.79
CA THR A 71 24.50 3.96 6.08
C THR A 71 24.01 2.92 7.10
N PRO A 72 24.93 2.19 7.74
CA PRO A 72 24.59 1.02 8.54
C PRO A 72 23.87 1.38 9.84
N ASP A 73 24.04 2.61 10.32
CA ASP A 73 23.51 3.09 11.58
C ASP A 73 23.06 4.56 11.51
N LEU A 74 22.08 4.89 12.34
CA LEU A 74 21.46 6.22 12.42
C LEU A 74 22.43 7.28 12.96
N GLU A 75 23.24 6.94 13.98
CA GLU A 75 24.17 7.90 14.57
C GLU A 75 25.21 8.34 13.56
N GLN A 76 25.67 7.40 12.72
CA GLN A 76 26.59 7.70 11.63
C GLN A 76 25.96 8.67 10.63
N PHE A 77 24.73 8.40 10.19
CA PHE A 77 24.01 9.29 9.28
C PHE A 77 23.89 10.71 9.84
N LEU A 78 23.47 10.86 11.09
CA LEU A 78 23.32 12.17 11.74
C LEU A 78 24.65 12.90 11.90
N ARG A 79 25.74 12.18 12.20
CA ARG A 79 27.09 12.75 12.31
C ARG A 79 27.59 13.31 10.97
N GLU A 80 27.36 12.57 9.89
CA GLU A 80 27.77 12.99 8.54
C GLU A 80 26.88 14.14 8.02
N LEU A 81 25.58 14.12 8.34
CA LEU A 81 24.63 15.17 7.95
C LEU A 81 24.83 16.48 8.73
N LYS A 82 25.13 16.42 10.03
CA LYS A 82 25.43 17.61 10.83
C LYS A 82 26.65 18.36 10.32
N GLY A 83 27.60 17.65 9.69
CA GLY A 83 28.86 18.21 9.23
C GLY A 83 29.71 18.59 10.43
N GLY A 84 30.83 17.89 10.63
CA GLY A 84 31.75 18.21 11.72
C GLY A 84 32.47 19.53 11.47
N ASN A 85 31.83 20.65 11.78
CA ASN A 85 32.47 21.93 12.00
C ASN A 85 31.66 22.73 13.03
N ASP A 86 32.00 22.54 14.30
CA ASP A 86 31.57 23.35 15.44
C ASP A 86 32.05 24.84 15.36
N ALA A 87 32.59 25.27 14.22
CA ALA A 87 33.22 26.57 14.04
C ALA A 87 32.32 27.68 13.45
N ASN A 88 31.10 27.38 12.96
CA ASN A 88 30.19 28.38 12.38
C ASN A 88 28.80 28.46 13.04
N LEU A 89 28.64 27.85 14.21
CA LEU A 89 27.40 27.91 15.00
C LEU A 89 27.08 29.32 15.56
N LYS A 90 28.01 30.28 15.46
CA LYS A 90 27.83 31.65 15.95
C LYS A 90 26.91 32.53 15.10
N TRP A 91 26.55 32.17 13.86
CA TRP A 91 25.74 33.06 13.01
C TRP A 91 24.24 32.72 12.88
N TRP A 92 23.82 31.48 13.17
CA TRP A 92 22.40 31.08 13.09
C TRP A 92 21.59 31.23 14.38
N GLY A 93 22.25 31.43 15.53
CA GLY A 93 21.57 31.62 16.81
C GLY A 93 20.67 32.85 16.90
N LEU A 94 20.85 33.86 16.04
CA LEU A 94 20.05 35.10 16.06
C LEU A 94 19.00 35.20 14.93
N ALA A 95 19.11 34.41 13.84
CA ALA A 95 18.20 34.50 12.71
C ALA A 95 17.02 33.49 12.77
N ALA A 96 17.16 32.38 13.50
CA ALA A 96 16.14 31.33 13.57
C ALA A 96 15.13 31.49 14.73
N GLY A 97 15.42 32.33 15.73
CA GLY A 97 14.53 32.53 16.88
C GLY A 97 13.25 33.33 16.56
N VAL A 98 13.35 34.30 15.64
CA VAL A 98 12.24 35.20 15.29
C VAL A 98 11.13 34.52 14.49
N PRO A 99 11.41 33.72 13.42
CA PRO A 99 10.33 33.08 12.67
C PRO A 99 9.62 31.95 13.44
N LEU A 100 10.33 31.24 14.33
CA LEU A 100 9.72 30.18 15.15
C LEU A 100 8.78 30.77 16.23
N LEU A 101 9.14 31.90 16.84
CA LEU A 101 8.26 32.62 17.78
C LEU A 101 7.02 33.18 17.09
N LEU A 102 7.15 33.73 15.88
CA LEU A 102 6.01 34.26 15.12
C LEU A 102 5.05 33.16 14.66
N ALA A 103 5.55 31.96 14.32
CA ALA A 103 4.71 30.83 13.95
C ALA A 103 3.87 30.31 15.13
N VAL A 104 4.44 30.23 16.34
CA VAL A 104 3.71 29.78 17.54
C VAL A 104 2.63 30.78 17.94
N VAL A 105 2.92 32.08 17.86
CA VAL A 105 1.94 33.15 18.13
C VAL A 105 0.82 33.15 17.08
N GLY A 106 1.14 32.95 15.80
CA GLY A 106 0.16 32.86 14.71
C GLY A 106 -0.81 31.70 14.85
N VAL A 107 -0.32 30.51 15.24
CA VAL A 107 -1.17 29.34 15.53
C VAL A 107 -2.05 29.57 16.75
N GLY A 108 -1.53 30.23 17.80
CA GLY A 108 -2.33 30.60 18.99
C GLY A 108 -3.48 31.55 18.66
N ILE A 109 -3.25 32.56 17.81
CA ILE A 109 -4.27 33.51 17.37
C ILE A 109 -5.29 32.82 16.46
N TYR A 110 -4.85 31.95 15.54
CA TYR A 110 -5.74 31.19 14.65
C TYR A 110 -6.69 30.28 15.45
N LEU A 111 -6.17 29.56 16.45
CA LEU A 111 -6.99 28.70 17.32
C LEU A 111 -7.90 29.48 18.27
N TRP A 112 -7.57 30.73 18.61
CA TRP A 112 -8.39 31.59 19.47
C TRP A 112 -9.55 32.26 18.70
N ILE A 113 -9.36 32.58 17.42
CA ILE A 113 -10.39 33.19 16.56
C ILE A 113 -11.40 32.15 16.04
N ASP A 114 -10.98 30.91 15.78
CA ASP A 114 -11.85 29.85 15.24
C ASP A 114 -12.57 29.04 16.35
N GLY A 115 -12.29 29.32 17.62
CA GLY A 115 -12.82 28.59 18.80
C GLY A 115 -14.23 28.99 19.25
N GLY A 116 -15.06 29.53 18.36
CA GLY A 116 -16.44 29.93 18.65
C GLY A 116 -17.46 28.97 18.06
N THR A 117 -17.91 28.00 18.86
CA THR A 117 -19.28 27.41 18.96
C THR A 117 -19.31 25.89 19.16
N ASP A 118 -20.06 25.54 20.21
CA ASP A 118 -20.84 24.32 20.42
C ASP A 118 -20.12 22.97 20.56
N ARG A 119 -19.76 22.65 21.81
CA ARG A 119 -19.55 21.27 22.27
C ARG A 119 -20.89 20.52 22.33
N PRO A 120 -21.14 19.49 21.51
CA PRO A 120 -22.24 18.56 21.77
C PRO A 120 -21.94 17.72 23.01
N LYS A 121 -22.96 17.61 23.85
CA LYS A 121 -22.99 16.91 25.14
C LYS A 121 -22.50 15.47 25.01
N SER A 122 -21.64 15.10 25.96
CA SER A 122 -21.23 13.73 26.26
C SER A 122 -22.43 12.78 26.37
N SER A 123 -22.52 11.82 25.45
CA SER A 123 -23.32 10.61 25.67
C SER A 123 -22.41 9.52 26.26
N PRO A 124 -22.85 8.80 27.30
CA PRO A 124 -22.00 7.83 28.00
C PRO A 124 -21.76 6.58 27.15
N ARG A 125 -20.55 6.04 27.33
CA ARG A 125 -20.04 4.80 26.74
C ARG A 125 -20.89 3.61 27.20
N PRO A 126 -21.41 2.75 26.31
CA PRO A 126 -22.05 1.52 26.74
C PRO A 126 -20.99 0.57 27.30
N THR A 127 -21.17 0.20 28.57
CA THR A 127 -20.45 -0.88 29.25
C THR A 127 -20.69 -2.18 28.49
N LEU A 128 -19.65 -2.73 27.87
CA LEU A 128 -19.69 -4.10 27.37
C LEU A 128 -19.67 -5.05 28.58
N VAL A 129 -20.85 -5.48 28.99
CA VAL A 129 -21.04 -6.62 29.87
C VAL A 129 -20.54 -7.85 29.12
N VAL A 130 -19.45 -8.45 29.62
CA VAL A 130 -19.02 -9.78 29.19
C VAL A 130 -20.00 -10.78 29.81
N GLU A 131 -21.03 -11.13 29.06
CA GLU A 131 -21.93 -12.21 29.41
C GLU A 131 -21.32 -13.52 28.91
N GLN A 132 -20.74 -14.26 29.85
CA GLN A 132 -20.15 -15.58 29.69
C GLN A 132 -21.29 -16.61 29.62
N PRO A 133 -21.53 -17.31 28.48
CA PRO A 133 -22.57 -18.30 28.42
C PRO A 133 -22.14 -19.57 29.17
N ALA A 134 -23.00 -19.93 30.12
CA ALA A 134 -22.87 -21.03 31.04
C ALA A 134 -22.71 -22.40 30.35
N GLU A 135 -21.82 -23.17 30.93
CA GLU A 135 -21.74 -24.62 30.89
C GLU A 135 -23.10 -25.24 31.24
N THR A 136 -23.72 -25.94 30.30
CA THR A 136 -24.78 -26.90 30.58
C THR A 136 -24.51 -28.17 29.79
N ARG A 137 -23.84 -29.12 30.45
CA ARG A 137 -23.97 -30.53 30.11
C ARG A 137 -25.42 -30.95 30.35
N PRO A 138 -25.91 -31.90 29.54
CA PRO A 138 -26.60 -33.03 30.13
C PRO A 138 -25.81 -34.32 29.90
N ALA A 139 -25.42 -34.94 31.01
CA ALA A 139 -25.07 -36.35 31.07
C ALA A 139 -26.34 -37.15 31.39
N ALA A 140 -26.61 -38.19 30.61
CA ALA A 140 -27.27 -39.46 31.01
C ALA A 140 -27.25 -40.37 29.76
N THR A 141 -26.34 -41.35 29.67
CA THR A 141 -26.42 -42.70 30.24
C THR A 141 -27.50 -43.56 29.59
N ILE A 142 -27.09 -44.56 28.80
CA ILE A 142 -27.58 -45.96 28.88
C ILE A 142 -26.39 -46.91 28.55
N PRO A 143 -26.29 -48.08 29.21
CA PRO A 143 -25.09 -48.90 29.32
C PRO A 143 -25.01 -50.06 28.31
N GLY A 144 -23.77 -50.48 28.05
CA GLY A 144 -23.33 -51.87 27.81
C GLY A 144 -24.01 -52.71 26.73
N GLU A 145 -23.25 -53.12 25.72
CA GLU A 145 -23.22 -54.51 25.27
C GLU A 145 -21.89 -54.75 24.53
N LEU A 146 -21.29 -55.90 24.80
CA LEU A 146 -19.97 -56.37 24.42
C LEU A 146 -20.01 -57.05 23.03
N LEU A 147 -18.85 -57.19 22.38
CA LEU A 147 -18.53 -58.06 21.21
C LEU A 147 -18.88 -57.44 19.83
N GLU A 148 -18.04 -57.41 18.80
CA GLU A 148 -16.89 -58.23 18.40
C GLU A 148 -16.04 -57.48 17.33
N PRO A 149 -14.76 -57.83 17.10
CA PRO A 149 -13.97 -57.31 15.99
C PRO A 149 -14.15 -58.22 14.75
N ASP A 150 -14.63 -57.67 13.64
CA ASP A 150 -14.53 -58.37 12.36
C ASP A 150 -14.29 -57.40 11.21
N GLU A 151 -13.60 -57.92 10.20
CA GLU A 151 -12.80 -57.23 9.21
C GLU A 151 -13.61 -56.51 8.13
N THR A 152 -12.96 -55.50 7.55
CA THR A 152 -13.23 -54.73 6.30
C THR A 152 -13.91 -55.52 5.15
N PRO A 153 -14.58 -54.90 4.12
CA PRO A 153 -14.09 -53.70 3.41
C PRO A 153 -15.13 -52.79 2.69
N THR A 154 -14.64 -51.67 2.17
CA THR A 154 -15.23 -50.89 1.05
C THR A 154 -16.41 -49.97 1.39
N ALA A 155 -16.09 -48.72 1.73
CA ALA A 155 -16.95 -47.59 1.41
C ALA A 155 -16.08 -46.47 0.84
N GLU A 156 -16.21 -46.27 -0.48
CA GLU A 156 -15.60 -45.20 -1.24
C GLU A 156 -15.80 -43.85 -0.54
N ALA A 157 -14.71 -43.32 0.01
CA ALA A 157 -14.67 -41.96 0.48
C ALA A 157 -14.80 -41.04 -0.73
N LYS A 158 -16.02 -40.53 -0.95
CA LYS A 158 -16.25 -39.36 -1.82
C LYS A 158 -15.21 -38.29 -1.47
N PRO A 159 -14.45 -37.75 -2.45
CA PRO A 159 -13.46 -36.73 -2.15
C PRO A 159 -14.19 -35.50 -1.62
N ARG A 160 -13.90 -35.15 -0.36
CA ARG A 160 -14.32 -33.87 0.22
C ARG A 160 -13.72 -32.75 -0.63
N PRO A 161 -14.44 -31.65 -0.91
CA PRO A 161 -13.92 -30.55 -1.72
C PRO A 161 -12.59 -30.08 -1.12
N LYS A 162 -11.57 -29.85 -1.98
CA LYS A 162 -10.25 -29.38 -1.59
C LYS A 162 -10.37 -28.04 -0.85
N GLU A 163 -10.48 -28.08 0.45
CA GLU A 163 -10.38 -26.91 1.30
C GLU A 163 -8.93 -26.39 1.16
N LEU A 164 -8.77 -25.16 0.65
CA LEU A 164 -7.45 -24.52 0.51
C LEU A 164 -6.72 -24.59 1.86
N ASP A 165 -5.48 -25.11 1.87
CA ASP A 165 -4.68 -25.19 3.09
C ASP A 165 -4.45 -23.80 3.70
N ALA A 166 -4.16 -23.75 5.01
CA ALA A 166 -4.01 -22.50 5.73
C ALA A 166 -2.87 -21.62 5.17
N GLU A 167 -1.82 -22.25 4.65
CA GLU A 167 -0.67 -21.56 4.04
C GLU A 167 -1.06 -20.84 2.74
N THR A 168 -1.80 -21.52 1.85
CA THR A 168 -2.30 -20.98 0.59
C THR A 168 -3.30 -19.86 0.86
N ARG A 169 -4.17 -19.98 1.88
CA ARG A 169 -5.05 -18.88 2.30
C ARG A 169 -4.27 -17.65 2.74
N ALA A 170 -3.26 -17.81 3.59
CA ALA A 170 -2.41 -16.70 4.03
C ALA A 170 -1.62 -16.06 2.88
N LYS A 171 -1.18 -16.87 1.90
CA LYS A 171 -0.53 -16.38 0.68
C LYS A 171 -1.50 -15.59 -0.21
N VAL A 172 -2.72 -16.09 -0.39
CA VAL A 172 -3.79 -15.41 -1.13
C VAL A 172 -4.09 -14.03 -0.51
N GLU A 173 -4.25 -13.95 0.81
CA GLU A 173 -4.53 -12.68 1.48
C GLU A 173 -3.39 -11.66 1.29
N ARG A 174 -2.13 -12.09 1.42
CA ARG A 174 -0.97 -11.22 1.16
C ARG A 174 -0.93 -10.68 -0.28
N ILE A 175 -1.24 -11.52 -1.26
CA ILE A 175 -1.24 -11.10 -2.67
C ILE A 175 -2.43 -10.18 -2.96
N LEU A 176 -3.58 -10.41 -2.33
CA LEU A 176 -4.73 -9.51 -2.41
C LEU A 176 -4.40 -8.10 -1.89
N GLU A 177 -3.71 -7.98 -0.76
CA GLU A 177 -3.27 -6.68 -0.24
C GLU A 177 -2.35 -5.95 -1.22
N VAL A 178 -1.39 -6.67 -1.82
CA VAL A 178 -0.50 -6.12 -2.86
C VAL A 178 -1.28 -5.68 -4.10
N ALA A 179 -2.27 -6.46 -4.51
CA ALA A 179 -3.13 -6.14 -5.66
C ALA A 179 -3.95 -4.86 -5.42
N GLU A 180 -4.55 -4.72 -4.24
CA GLU A 180 -5.29 -3.53 -3.84
C GLU A 180 -4.38 -2.30 -3.79
N LEU A 181 -3.18 -2.43 -3.24
CA LEU A 181 -2.21 -1.33 -3.24
C LEU A 181 -1.85 -0.91 -4.67
N HIS A 182 -1.54 -1.86 -5.55
CA HIS A 182 -1.28 -1.57 -6.96
C HIS A 182 -2.45 -0.84 -7.63
N ARG A 183 -3.68 -1.24 -7.34
CA ARG A 183 -4.89 -0.60 -7.86
C ARG A 183 -5.02 0.84 -7.34
N MET A 184 -4.83 1.05 -6.03
CA MET A 184 -4.92 2.37 -5.40
C MET A 184 -3.88 3.37 -5.94
N VAL A 185 -2.68 2.90 -6.29
CA VAL A 185 -1.64 3.74 -6.88
C VAL A 185 -1.73 3.85 -8.41
N GLY A 186 -2.78 3.30 -9.03
CA GLY A 186 -3.03 3.38 -10.47
C GLY A 186 -2.19 2.45 -11.34
N ARG A 187 -1.48 1.47 -10.76
CA ARG A 187 -0.71 0.46 -11.49
C ARG A 187 -1.61 -0.68 -11.94
N TYR A 188 -2.49 -0.42 -12.92
CA TYR A 188 -3.46 -1.41 -13.36
C TYR A 188 -2.84 -2.51 -14.23
N LEU A 189 -2.07 -2.12 -15.25
CA LEU A 189 -1.49 -3.01 -16.27
C LEU A 189 0.04 -2.94 -16.36
N GLU A 190 0.64 -1.88 -15.82
CA GLU A 190 2.07 -1.63 -15.90
C GLU A 190 2.64 -1.25 -14.52
N PRO A 191 3.90 -1.62 -14.23
CA PRO A 191 4.79 -2.45 -15.05
C PRO A 191 4.44 -3.96 -15.00
N LYS A 192 4.97 -4.74 -15.95
CA LYS A 192 4.84 -6.21 -15.95
C LYS A 192 5.44 -6.81 -14.67
N GLY A 193 4.76 -7.76 -14.05
CA GLY A 193 5.16 -8.40 -12.80
C GLY A 193 4.89 -7.56 -11.54
N SER A 194 4.34 -6.35 -11.67
CA SER A 194 4.05 -5.48 -10.51
C SER A 194 2.87 -4.54 -10.79
N ASN A 195 1.75 -5.14 -11.19
CA ASN A 195 0.49 -4.44 -11.42
C ASN A 195 -0.69 -5.17 -10.77
N ALA A 196 -1.80 -4.46 -10.63
CA ALA A 196 -2.99 -4.90 -9.91
C ALA A 196 -3.64 -6.10 -10.60
N VAL A 197 -3.76 -6.08 -11.93
CA VAL A 197 -4.43 -7.13 -12.70
C VAL A 197 -3.70 -8.46 -12.54
N GLU A 198 -2.38 -8.47 -12.70
CA GLU A 198 -1.58 -9.69 -12.55
C GLU A 198 -1.67 -10.24 -11.11
N ALA A 199 -1.66 -9.38 -10.11
CA ALA A 199 -1.79 -9.80 -8.71
C ALA A 199 -3.18 -10.40 -8.42
N TYR A 200 -4.27 -9.80 -8.91
CA TYR A 200 -5.60 -10.40 -8.80
C TYR A 200 -5.74 -11.71 -9.58
N GLN A 201 -5.14 -11.80 -10.77
CA GLN A 201 -5.13 -13.02 -11.57
C GLN A 201 -4.40 -14.15 -10.84
N ALA A 202 -3.23 -13.87 -10.24
CA ALA A 202 -2.52 -14.84 -9.42
C ALA A 202 -3.36 -15.35 -8.24
N VAL A 203 -4.16 -14.47 -7.61
CA VAL A 203 -5.13 -14.89 -6.58
C VAL A 203 -6.18 -15.84 -7.15
N LEU A 204 -6.73 -15.53 -8.33
CA LEU A 204 -7.74 -16.38 -8.97
C LEU A 204 -7.18 -17.70 -9.50
N GLU A 205 -5.87 -17.79 -9.75
CA GLU A 205 -5.20 -19.06 -10.07
C GLU A 205 -5.12 -19.98 -8.84
N MET A 206 -4.87 -19.41 -7.65
CA MET A 206 -4.80 -20.17 -6.39
C MET A 206 -6.19 -20.45 -5.81
N ASP A 207 -7.07 -19.47 -5.83
CA ASP A 207 -8.44 -19.52 -5.35
C ASP A 207 -9.39 -18.99 -6.44
N PRO A 208 -9.83 -19.85 -7.38
CA PRO A 208 -10.79 -19.47 -8.39
C PRO A 208 -12.10 -18.96 -7.77
N GLY A 209 -12.42 -19.27 -6.51
CA GLY A 209 -13.61 -18.82 -5.80
C GLY A 209 -13.50 -17.40 -5.23
N ASN A 210 -12.32 -16.78 -5.27
CA ASN A 210 -12.06 -15.55 -4.53
C ASN A 210 -12.93 -14.37 -5.02
N ARG A 211 -13.82 -13.89 -4.14
CA ARG A 211 -14.70 -12.76 -4.47
C ARG A 211 -13.95 -11.42 -4.46
N LYS A 212 -12.97 -11.23 -3.56
CA LYS A 212 -12.18 -9.99 -3.48
C LYS A 212 -11.42 -9.75 -4.78
N ALA A 213 -10.71 -10.76 -5.29
CA ALA A 213 -9.97 -10.62 -6.54
C ALA A 213 -10.86 -10.33 -7.76
N ARG A 214 -12.03 -10.99 -7.86
CA ARG A 214 -13.00 -10.68 -8.93
C ARG A 214 -13.50 -9.25 -8.83
N ASN A 215 -13.87 -8.79 -7.64
CA ASN A 215 -14.32 -7.42 -7.42
C ASN A 215 -13.20 -6.41 -7.73
N GLY A 216 -11.95 -6.73 -7.38
CA GLY A 216 -10.79 -5.90 -7.73
C GLY A 216 -10.64 -5.73 -9.24
N LEU A 217 -10.71 -6.82 -10.01
CA LEU A 217 -10.69 -6.76 -11.48
C LEU A 217 -11.88 -5.99 -12.06
N ASP A 218 -13.07 -6.13 -11.47
CA ASP A 218 -14.26 -5.37 -11.87
C ASP A 218 -14.09 -3.86 -11.64
N GLN A 219 -13.47 -3.46 -10.53
CA GLN A 219 -13.11 -2.06 -10.28
C GLN A 219 -12.08 -1.53 -11.28
N VAL A 220 -11.10 -2.36 -11.69
CA VAL A 220 -10.18 -2.00 -12.77
C VAL A 220 -10.91 -1.79 -14.08
N ALA A 221 -11.84 -2.69 -14.43
CA ALA A 221 -12.64 -2.56 -15.65
C ALA A 221 -13.53 -1.31 -15.61
N THR A 222 -14.14 -1.01 -14.46
CA THR A 222 -14.94 0.19 -14.23
C THR A 222 -14.13 1.47 -14.42
N HIS A 223 -12.89 1.51 -13.93
CA HIS A 223 -11.98 2.64 -14.12
C HIS A 223 -11.77 2.97 -15.61
N PHE A 224 -11.41 1.97 -16.42
CA PHE A 224 -11.22 2.14 -17.87
C PHE A 224 -12.52 2.47 -18.61
N THR A 225 -13.64 1.91 -18.16
CA THR A 225 -14.98 2.21 -18.71
C THR A 225 -15.32 3.69 -18.52
N ASN A 226 -15.10 4.23 -17.33
CA ASN A 226 -15.36 5.64 -17.02
C ASN A 226 -14.45 6.57 -17.82
N GLN A 227 -13.15 6.25 -17.93
CA GLN A 227 -12.23 7.04 -18.75
C GLN A 227 -12.59 7.01 -20.24
N ALA A 228 -13.02 5.85 -20.76
CA ALA A 228 -13.49 5.74 -22.13
C ALA A 228 -14.74 6.60 -22.38
N ARG A 229 -15.71 6.57 -21.46
CA ARG A 229 -16.94 7.37 -21.56
C ARG A 229 -16.63 8.87 -21.51
N GLN A 230 -15.75 9.29 -20.60
CA GLN A 230 -15.31 10.68 -20.51
C GLN A 230 -14.63 11.14 -21.80
N ALA A 231 -13.76 10.31 -22.39
CA ALA A 231 -13.12 10.63 -23.66
C ALA A 231 -14.13 10.72 -24.81
N MET A 232 -15.15 9.85 -24.83
CA MET A 232 -16.26 9.94 -25.81
C MET A 232 -17.06 11.23 -25.66
N GLU A 233 -17.37 11.64 -24.43
CA GLU A 233 -18.09 12.90 -24.14
C GLU A 233 -17.29 14.13 -24.61
N GLN A 234 -15.96 14.04 -24.58
CA GLN A 234 -15.05 15.06 -25.09
C GLN A 234 -14.85 15.01 -26.62
N GLY A 235 -15.43 14.01 -27.29
CA GLY A 235 -15.23 13.76 -28.72
C GLY A 235 -13.88 13.11 -29.08
N ASP A 236 -13.04 12.77 -28.09
CA ASP A 236 -11.77 12.09 -28.31
C ASP A 236 -11.96 10.57 -28.44
N ASN A 237 -12.38 10.17 -29.64
CA ASN A 237 -12.60 8.77 -29.99
C ASN A 237 -11.31 7.93 -29.94
N SER A 238 -10.13 8.55 -30.11
CA SER A 238 -8.84 7.86 -30.08
C SER A 238 -8.46 7.46 -28.65
N ALA A 239 -8.58 8.42 -27.71
CA ALA A 239 -8.39 8.16 -26.29
C ALA A 239 -9.41 7.13 -25.79
N ALA A 240 -10.69 7.25 -26.18
CA ALA A 240 -11.72 6.27 -25.82
C ALA A 240 -11.35 4.84 -26.27
N GLN A 241 -10.92 4.67 -27.52
CA GLN A 241 -10.47 3.37 -28.03
C GLN A 241 -9.25 2.83 -27.28
N THR A 242 -8.32 3.70 -26.89
CA THR A 242 -7.16 3.33 -26.09
C THR A 242 -7.58 2.79 -24.72
N MET A 243 -8.45 3.49 -24.00
CA MET A 243 -8.94 3.09 -22.68
C MET A 243 -9.72 1.77 -22.75
N LEU A 244 -10.57 1.59 -23.77
CA LEU A 244 -11.30 0.34 -23.98
C LEU A 244 -10.36 -0.84 -24.27
N ASN A 245 -9.33 -0.62 -25.09
CA ASN A 245 -8.34 -1.67 -25.39
C ASN A 245 -7.52 -2.03 -24.15
N GLN A 246 -7.14 -1.05 -23.32
CA GLN A 246 -6.46 -1.30 -22.06
C GLN A 246 -7.37 -2.07 -21.09
N GLY A 247 -8.62 -1.63 -20.89
CA GLY A 247 -9.59 -2.32 -20.05
C GLY A 247 -9.84 -3.77 -20.50
N LEU A 248 -9.94 -4.03 -21.81
CA LEU A 248 -10.12 -5.39 -22.33
C LEU A 248 -8.86 -6.25 -22.27
N ARG A 249 -7.67 -5.65 -22.22
CA ARG A 249 -6.44 -6.40 -21.88
C ARG A 249 -6.42 -6.80 -20.42
N ALA A 250 -6.94 -5.94 -19.53
CA ALA A 250 -7.06 -6.22 -18.10
C ALA A 250 -8.10 -7.32 -17.83
N VAL A 251 -9.30 -7.15 -18.38
CA VAL A 251 -10.45 -8.03 -18.14
C VAL A 251 -11.14 -8.35 -19.48
N PRO A 252 -10.64 -9.35 -20.24
CA PRO A 252 -11.12 -9.63 -21.60
C PRO A 252 -12.61 -9.96 -21.71
N LYS A 253 -13.18 -10.55 -20.64
CA LYS A 253 -14.59 -10.98 -20.59
C LYS A 253 -15.53 -9.95 -19.96
N HIS A 254 -15.07 -8.72 -19.71
CA HIS A 254 -15.92 -7.69 -19.10
C HIS A 254 -16.99 -7.18 -20.08
N ARG A 255 -18.26 -7.37 -19.74
CA ARG A 255 -19.41 -7.11 -20.62
C ARG A 255 -19.49 -5.66 -21.07
N GLU A 256 -19.36 -4.70 -20.16
CA GLU A 256 -19.55 -3.27 -20.48
C GLU A 256 -18.47 -2.74 -21.43
N LEU A 257 -17.23 -3.15 -21.22
CA LEU A 257 -16.10 -2.75 -22.08
C LEU A 257 -16.27 -3.28 -23.51
N GLN A 258 -16.79 -4.50 -23.67
CA GLN A 258 -17.10 -5.06 -24.99
C GLN A 258 -18.24 -4.31 -25.66
N LEU A 259 -19.30 -3.97 -24.92
CA LEU A 259 -20.43 -3.20 -25.44
C LEU A 259 -20.01 -1.82 -25.94
N LEU A 260 -19.23 -1.07 -25.13
CA LEU A 260 -18.71 0.24 -25.51
C LEU A 260 -17.81 0.16 -26.74
N LYS A 261 -16.91 -0.83 -26.81
CA LYS A 261 -16.04 -1.04 -27.98
C LYS A 261 -16.83 -1.33 -29.26
N ASN A 262 -17.86 -2.16 -29.17
CA ASN A 262 -18.73 -2.48 -30.31
C ASN A 262 -19.60 -1.29 -30.73
N GLY A 263 -19.96 -0.39 -29.80
CA GLY A 263 -20.62 0.88 -30.11
C GLY A 263 -19.70 1.82 -30.89
N CYS A 264 -18.45 1.99 -30.42
CA CYS A 264 -17.44 2.81 -31.09
C CYS A 264 -17.17 2.39 -32.54
N ASN A 265 -17.14 1.08 -32.81
CA ASN A 265 -16.84 0.56 -34.14
C ASN A 265 -18.00 0.73 -35.14
N ARG A 266 -19.23 0.92 -34.66
CA ARG A 266 -20.43 1.08 -35.52
C ARG A 266 -20.68 2.52 -35.96
N ASN A 267 -20.07 3.50 -35.30
CA ASN A 267 -20.24 4.93 -35.56
C ASN A 267 -19.08 5.56 -36.36
N LYS A 268 -18.22 4.73 -36.98
CA LYS A 268 -17.20 5.14 -37.97
C LYS A 268 -17.72 4.86 -39.37
#